data_AF-A0A0Q6TPA1-F1
#
_entry.id   AF-A0A0Q6TPA1-F1
#
_cell.length_a   1.000
_cell.length_b   1.000
_cell.length_c   1.000
_cell.angle_alpha   90.00
_cell.angle_beta   90.00
_cell.angle_gamma   90.00
#
_symmetry.space_group_name_H-M   'P 1'
#
loop_
_entity.id
_entity.type
_entity.pdbx_description
1 polymer ?
#
loop_
_entity_poly.entity_id
_entity_poly.type
_entity_poly.pdbx_seq_one_letter_code
_entity_poly.pdbx_strand_id
1 'polypeptide(L)'
;MYLHQWRYKDDQVKRMLAEETERADDVRNATEAFGGTLHHFFFCLGDYDGMAIAEFPDNDTALACLMAQYTLGRVHGIRSTSLVTPEGIAQAKKMAREVLGIEGQD
;
A
#
# COMPACT_ATOMS: atom_id res chain seq x y z
N MET A 1 5.02 -5.11 4.17
CA MET A 1 5.13 -3.92 3.28
C MET A 1 4.20 -4.10 2.09
N TYR A 2 3.60 -3.02 1.62
CA TYR A 2 2.53 -3.03 0.63
C TYR A 2 2.69 -1.87 -0.35
N LEU A 3 2.35 -2.12 -1.61
CA LEU A 3 2.07 -1.10 -2.60
C LEU A 3 0.56 -0.94 -2.68
N HIS A 4 0.06 0.27 -2.38
CA HIS A 4 -1.32 0.66 -2.59
C HIS A 4 -1.40 1.60 -3.79
N GLN A 5 -2.32 1.35 -4.71
CA GLN A 5 -2.60 2.21 -5.87
C GLN A 5 -4.09 2.44 -5.96
N TRP A 6 -4.53 3.67 -6.20
CA TRP A 6 -5.95 4.00 -6.18
C TRP A 6 -6.34 5.00 -7.28
N ARG A 7 -7.64 5.07 -7.52
CA ARG A 7 -8.26 6.07 -8.38
C ARG A 7 -9.22 6.93 -7.57
N TYR A 8 -9.11 8.23 -7.66
CA TYR A 8 -10.00 9.16 -6.99
C TYR A 8 -11.36 9.20 -7.68
N LYS A 9 -12.41 9.47 -6.90
CA LYS A 9 -13.70 9.88 -7.47
C LYS A 9 -13.70 11.37 -7.77
N ASP A 10 -14.54 11.80 -8.71
CA ASP A 10 -14.69 13.21 -9.10
C ASP A 10 -14.87 14.15 -7.91
N ASP A 11 -15.68 13.77 -6.92
CA ASP A 11 -15.93 14.61 -5.74
C ASP A 11 -14.70 14.79 -4.87
N GLN A 12 -13.79 13.80 -4.83
CA GLN A 12 -12.52 13.96 -4.13
C GLN A 12 -11.58 14.90 -4.88
N VAL A 13 -11.54 14.83 -6.21
CA VAL A 13 -10.74 15.76 -7.03
C VAL A 13 -11.26 17.20 -6.87
N LYS A 14 -12.58 17.40 -6.89
CA LYS A 14 -13.19 18.72 -6.65
C LYS A 14 -12.82 19.29 -5.27
N ARG A 15 -12.83 18.46 -4.22
CA ARG A 15 -12.41 18.87 -2.87
C ARG A 15 -10.93 19.28 -2.85
N MET A 16 -10.06 18.50 -3.48
CA MET A 16 -8.63 18.82 -3.57
C MET A 16 -8.35 20.13 -4.32
N LEU A 17 -9.22 20.54 -5.25
CA LEU A 17 -9.10 21.84 -5.93
C LEU A 17 -9.65 23.00 -5.10
N ALA A 18 -10.60 22.73 -4.20
CA ALA A 18 -11.27 23.75 -3.39
C ALA A 18 -10.53 24.04 -2.07
N GLU A 19 -9.76 23.07 -1.56
CA GLU A 19 -9.05 23.13 -0.29
C GLU A 19 -7.56 22.87 -0.50
N GLU A 20 -6.69 23.65 0.15
CA GLU A 20 -5.26 23.32 0.23
C GLU A 20 -5.06 22.14 1.20
N THR A 21 -5.35 20.93 0.74
CA THR A 21 -5.08 19.70 1.52
C THR A 21 -3.75 19.08 1.10
N GLU A 22 -2.84 18.89 2.07
CA GLU A 22 -1.63 18.11 1.85
C GLU A 22 -1.98 16.61 1.84
N ARG A 23 -2.10 16.09 0.62
CA ARG A 23 -2.69 14.77 0.39
C ARG A 23 -1.78 13.65 0.90
N ALA A 24 -0.47 13.87 0.94
CA ALA A 24 0.47 12.93 1.53
C ALA A 24 0.26 12.81 3.06
N ASP A 25 0.05 13.92 3.76
CA ASP A 25 -0.12 13.95 5.22
C ASP A 25 -1.38 13.24 5.66
N ASP A 26 -2.48 13.44 4.96
CA ASP A 26 -3.72 12.73 5.28
C ASP A 26 -3.59 11.21 5.02
N VAL A 27 -2.78 10.75 4.05
CA VAL A 27 -2.50 9.31 3.87
C VAL A 27 -1.59 8.80 4.99
N ARG A 28 -0.62 9.61 5.43
CA ARG A 28 0.25 9.31 6.57
C ARG A 28 -0.57 9.13 7.84
N ASN A 29 -1.40 10.10 8.18
CA ASN A 29 -2.27 10.06 9.35
C ASN A 29 -3.20 8.85 9.33
N ALA A 30 -3.79 8.54 8.16
CA ALA A 30 -4.61 7.35 8.00
C ALA A 30 -3.82 6.06 8.20
N THR A 31 -2.58 5.98 7.71
CA THR A 31 -1.71 4.81 7.85
C THR A 31 -1.29 4.60 9.31
N GLU A 32 -0.85 5.67 9.98
CA GLU A 32 -0.38 5.66 11.36
C GLU A 32 -1.50 5.37 12.36
N ALA A 33 -2.74 5.77 12.07
CA ALA A 33 -3.91 5.44 12.89
C ALA A 33 -4.16 3.93 13.04
N PHE A 34 -3.65 3.11 12.11
CA PHE A 34 -3.71 1.64 12.17
C PHE A 34 -2.36 1.01 12.53
N GLY A 35 -1.43 1.78 13.10
CA GLY A 35 -0.10 1.32 13.51
C GLY A 35 0.85 1.05 12.36
N GLY A 36 0.54 1.54 11.15
CA GLY A 36 1.41 1.45 9.99
C GLY A 36 2.38 2.62 9.86
N THR A 37 3.32 2.49 8.92
CA THR A 37 4.28 3.52 8.52
C THR A 37 4.13 3.81 7.03
N LEU A 38 3.97 5.09 6.66
CA LEU A 38 4.00 5.51 5.27
C LEU A 38 5.44 5.83 4.83
N HIS A 39 5.99 5.00 3.96
CA HIS A 39 7.35 5.17 3.41
C HIS A 39 7.37 6.17 2.27
N HIS A 40 6.45 6.04 1.31
CA HIS A 40 6.39 6.90 0.13
C HIS A 40 4.96 7.17 -0.32
N PHE A 41 4.74 8.34 -0.91
CA PHE A 41 3.48 8.74 -1.54
C PHE A 41 3.78 9.45 -2.86
N PHE A 42 3.00 9.14 -3.90
CA PHE A 42 3.12 9.77 -5.20
C PHE A 42 1.74 9.98 -5.82
N PHE A 43 1.60 11.06 -6.60
CA PHE A 43 0.58 11.14 -7.63
C PHE A 43 1.03 10.38 -8.87
N CYS A 44 0.10 9.75 -9.56
CA CYS A 44 0.36 8.96 -10.75
C CYS A 44 -0.31 9.61 -11.97
N LEU A 45 0.36 9.55 -13.12
CA LEU A 45 -0.23 9.86 -14.42
C LEU A 45 -0.35 8.54 -15.18
N GLY A 46 -1.57 8.01 -15.29
CA GLY A 46 -1.85 6.71 -15.92
C GLY A 46 -3.13 6.07 -15.39
N ASP A 47 -3.12 4.75 -15.23
CA ASP A 47 -4.29 3.98 -14.79
C ASP A 47 -4.73 4.27 -13.35
N TYR A 48 -3.83 4.79 -12.52
CA TYR A 48 -4.07 5.19 -11.14
C TYR A 48 -3.75 6.68 -10.97
N ASP A 49 -4.39 7.31 -9.99
CA ASP A 49 -4.21 8.74 -9.69
C ASP A 49 -3.22 8.94 -8.54
N GLY A 50 -3.06 7.93 -7.68
CA GLY A 50 -2.09 7.95 -6.59
C GLY A 50 -1.60 6.57 -6.20
N MET A 51 -0.43 6.56 -5.56
CA MET A 51 0.15 5.36 -4.97
C MET A 51 0.90 5.65 -3.68
N ALA A 52 1.00 4.64 -2.83
CA ALA A 52 1.77 4.67 -1.61
C ALA A 52 2.51 3.36 -1.38
N ILE A 53 3.72 3.46 -0.83
CA ILE A 53 4.43 2.34 -0.22
C ILE A 53 4.27 2.50 1.28
N ALA A 54 3.65 1.51 1.91
CA ALA A 54 3.38 1.52 3.35
C ALA A 54 3.75 0.18 3.98
N GLU A 55 3.99 0.20 5.26
CA GLU A 55 4.24 -0.97 6.07
C GLU A 55 3.21 -1.03 7.20
N PHE A 56 2.69 -2.22 7.47
CA PHE A 56 1.74 -2.48 8.55
C PHE A 56 2.25 -3.68 9.35
N PRO A 57 1.86 -3.81 10.63
CA PRO A 57 2.22 -4.95 11.47
C PRO A 57 1.84 -6.31 10.86
N ASP A 58 0.68 -6.39 10.22
CA ASP A 58 0.15 -7.60 9.60
C ASP A 58 -0.86 -7.28 8.48
N ASN A 59 -1.43 -8.33 7.87
CA ASN A 59 -2.44 -8.17 6.82
C ASN A 59 -3.77 -7.62 7.34
N ASP A 60 -4.12 -7.88 8.60
CA ASP A 60 -5.42 -7.51 9.17
C ASP A 60 -5.47 -5.99 9.45
N THR A 61 -4.39 -5.44 10.00
CA THR A 61 -4.18 -4.00 10.17
C THR A 61 -4.14 -3.26 8.84
N ALA A 62 -3.45 -3.80 7.84
CA ALA A 62 -3.47 -3.24 6.48
C ALA A 62 -4.88 -3.24 5.88
N LEU A 63 -5.61 -4.35 5.98
CA LEU A 63 -6.97 -4.46 5.46
C LEU A 63 -7.94 -3.51 6.19
N ALA A 64 -7.84 -3.38 7.51
CA ALA A 64 -8.64 -2.45 8.29
C ALA A 64 -8.46 -0.99 7.83
N CYS A 65 -7.21 -0.57 7.58
CA CYS A 65 -6.91 0.74 7.04
C CYS A 65 -7.59 0.97 5.68
N LEU A 66 -7.48 0.00 4.75
CA LEU A 66 -8.11 0.08 3.43
C LEU A 66 -9.63 0.12 3.50
N MET A 67 -10.24 -0.67 4.38
CA MET A 67 -11.69 -0.64 4.63
C MET A 67 -12.15 0.74 5.08
N ALA A 68 -11.42 1.38 5.99
CA ALA A 68 -11.72 2.76 6.41
C ALA A 68 -11.67 3.71 5.20
N GLN A 69 -10.66 3.61 4.33
CA GLN A 69 -10.57 4.46 3.13
C GLN A 69 -11.75 4.29 2.17
N TYR A 70 -12.27 3.05 2.02
CA TYR A 70 -13.45 2.81 1.18
C TYR A 70 -14.70 3.50 1.72
N THR A 71 -14.89 3.51 3.05
CA THR A 71 -16.07 4.14 3.66
C THR A 71 -16.09 5.67 3.53
N LEU A 72 -14.91 6.30 3.43
CA LEU A 72 -14.80 7.75 3.21
C LEU A 72 -15.28 8.19 1.82
N GLY A 73 -15.52 7.25 0.90
CA GLY A 73 -16.06 7.54 -0.42
C GLY A 73 -15.09 8.29 -1.35
N ARG A 74 -13.81 8.40 -1.00
CA ARG A 74 -12.80 9.22 -1.72
C ARG A 74 -12.29 8.57 -3.00
N VAL A 75 -12.30 7.24 -3.06
CA VAL A 75 -11.68 6.45 -4.13
C VAL A 75 -12.66 5.45 -4.74
N HIS A 76 -12.50 5.12 -6.02
CA HIS A 76 -13.25 4.05 -6.68
C HIS A 76 -12.84 2.65 -6.20
N GLY A 77 -11.57 2.51 -5.80
CA GLY A 77 -10.99 1.26 -5.37
C GLY A 77 -9.51 1.44 -5.06
N ILE A 78 -8.94 0.50 -4.31
CA ILE A 78 -7.52 0.45 -3.99
C ILE A 78 -7.01 -0.93 -4.40
N ARG A 79 -6.07 -0.97 -5.34
CA ARG A 79 -5.29 -2.16 -5.62
C ARG A 79 -4.15 -2.23 -4.62
N SER A 80 -4.12 -3.30 -3.83
CA SER A 80 -3.07 -3.54 -2.84
C SER A 80 -2.25 -4.76 -3.22
N THR A 81 -0.94 -4.60 -3.25
CA THR A 81 0.02 -5.67 -3.55
C THR A 81 0.95 -5.84 -2.36
N SER A 82 0.96 -7.02 -1.73
CA SER A 82 1.97 -7.34 -0.72
C SER A 82 3.35 -7.38 -1.36
N LEU A 83 4.30 -6.67 -0.77
CA LEU A 83 5.68 -6.59 -1.23
C LEU A 83 6.57 -7.46 -0.34
N VAL A 84 7.42 -8.27 -0.96
CA VAL A 84 8.48 -9.01 -0.29
C VAL A 84 9.77 -8.19 -0.39
N THR A 85 10.39 -7.90 0.76
CA THR A 85 11.65 -7.16 0.79
C THR A 85 12.81 -8.02 0.26
N PRO A 86 13.94 -7.41 -0.15
CA PRO A 86 15.13 -8.17 -0.53
C PRO A 86 15.57 -9.21 0.52
N GLU A 87 15.43 -8.91 1.81
CA GLU A 87 15.78 -9.81 2.92
C GLU A 87 14.88 -11.06 2.95
N GLY A 88 13.60 -10.92 2.56
CA GLY A 88 12.64 -12.02 2.49
C GLY A 88 12.98 -13.07 1.42
N ILE A 89 13.80 -12.71 0.43
CA ILE A 89 14.19 -13.61 -0.66
C ILE A 89 15.00 -14.80 -0.16
N ALA A 90 15.84 -14.64 0.86
CA ALA A 90 16.66 -15.73 1.39
C ALA A 90 15.78 -16.86 1.96
N GLN A 91 14.77 -16.51 2.76
CA GLN A 91 13.81 -17.46 3.31
C GLN A 91 12.94 -18.08 2.21
N ALA A 92 12.45 -17.27 1.25
CA ALA A 92 11.65 -17.77 0.13
C ALA A 92 12.42 -18.80 -0.72
N LYS A 93 13.72 -18.53 -1.00
CA LYS A 93 14.60 -19.47 -1.70
C LYS A 93 14.83 -20.75 -0.91
N LYS A 94 15.00 -20.66 0.42
CA LYS A 94 15.15 -21.84 1.28
C LYS A 94 13.92 -22.75 1.18
N MET A 95 12.72 -22.18 1.33
CA MET A 95 11.46 -22.92 1.22
C MET A 95 11.30 -23.55 -0.17
N ALA A 96 11.60 -22.81 -1.24
CA ALA A 96 11.50 -23.32 -2.61
C ALA A 96 12.46 -24.49 -2.86
N ARG A 97 13.71 -24.41 -2.39
CA ARG A 97 14.70 -25.49 -2.54
C ARG A 97 14.27 -26.77 -1.82
N GLU A 98 13.73 -26.65 -0.62
CA GLU A 98 13.22 -27.77 0.17
C GLU A 98 12.09 -28.51 -0.54
N VAL A 99 11.09 -27.76 -1.07
CA VAL A 99 9.96 -28.35 -1.80
C VAL A 99 10.40 -28.99 -3.13
N LEU A 100 11.38 -28.41 -3.82
CA LEU A 100 11.85 -28.87 -5.13
C LEU A 100 12.97 -29.92 -5.05
N GLY A 101 13.52 -30.20 -3.87
CA GLY A 101 14.68 -31.09 -3.72
C GLY A 101 15.96 -30.57 -4.39
N ILE A 102 16.14 -29.24 -4.47
CA ILE A 102 17.35 -28.64 -5.04
C ILE A 102 18.41 -28.55 -3.94
N GLU A 103 19.46 -29.38 -4.06
CA GLU A 103 20.63 -29.34 -3.17
C GLU A 103 21.40 -28.02 -3.35
N GLY A 104 21.86 -27.43 -2.24
CA GLY A 104 22.66 -26.22 -2.28
C GLY A 104 24.00 -26.48 -2.95
N GLN A 105 24.38 -25.65 -3.91
CA GLN A 105 25.79 -25.53 -4.28
C GLN A 105 26.46 -24.73 -3.15
N ASP A 106 27.27 -25.42 -2.35
CA ASP A 106 28.18 -24.81 -1.37
C ASP A 106 29.18 -23.86 -2.05
#